data_AF-A0A1X7ABH5-F1
#
_entry.id   AF-A0A1X7ABH5-F1
#
_cell.length_a   1.000
_cell.length_b   1.000
_cell.length_c   1.000
_cell.angle_alpha   90.00
_cell.angle_beta   90.00
_cell.angle_gamma   90.00
#
_symmetry.space_group_name_H-M   'P 1'
#
loop_
_entity.id
_entity.type
_entity.pdbx_description
1 polymer ?
#
loop_
_entity_poly.entity_id
_entity_poly.type
_entity_poly.pdbx_seq_one_letter_code
_entity_poly.pdbx_strand_id
1 'polypeptide(L)'
;MTPPKVTPDIAEQAQRATASAVSSCAGPASDTATPDTVMPDTPAPALKILAKRSQFLAAARARRQGAGSMMVQARCRAEDEPEAPEAIRVGFTCSKKVGNAVARNRAKRRMREAARAVLPLQGHPGWDYVLIGRKDETAARPFELLKRDLVRALERLHAERAPRPKPPRKDGARG
;
A
#
# COMPACT_ATOMS: atom_id res chain seq x y z
N MET A 1 -20.90 20.07 -43.93
CA MET A 1 -19.60 20.71 -43.60
C MET A 1 -19.91 22.00 -42.88
N THR A 2 -19.76 22.03 -41.56
CA THR A 2 -20.04 23.23 -40.75
C THR A 2 -18.78 23.51 -39.94
N PRO A 3 -18.07 24.63 -40.16
CA PRO A 3 -16.89 24.96 -39.40
C PRO A 3 -17.23 25.37 -37.95
N PRO A 4 -16.27 25.22 -37.01
CA PRO A 4 -16.50 25.26 -35.57
C PRO A 4 -16.57 26.68 -35.00
N LYS A 5 -17.38 26.85 -33.94
CA LYS A 5 -17.31 28.02 -33.06
C LYS A 5 -16.14 27.85 -32.08
N VAL A 6 -15.17 28.75 -32.20
CA VAL A 6 -14.10 29.01 -31.21
C VAL A 6 -14.44 30.31 -30.49
N THR A 7 -14.28 30.33 -29.17
CA THR A 7 -13.75 31.41 -28.31
C THR A 7 -13.94 31.02 -26.83
N PRO A 8 -13.29 31.68 -25.84
CA PRO A 8 -11.84 31.70 -25.65
C PRO A 8 -11.43 31.43 -24.17
N ASP A 9 -10.12 31.25 -23.98
CA ASP A 9 -9.29 31.78 -22.88
C ASP A 9 -9.81 31.79 -21.42
N ILE A 10 -9.21 30.92 -20.58
CA ILE A 10 -9.00 31.20 -19.16
C ILE A 10 -7.57 30.74 -18.81
N ALA A 11 -6.59 31.51 -19.28
CA ALA A 11 -5.38 31.74 -18.49
C ALA A 11 -5.69 32.76 -17.36
N GLU A 12 -4.78 32.88 -16.40
CA GLU A 12 -4.68 33.96 -15.40
C GLU A 12 -5.26 33.69 -14.00
N GLN A 13 -4.41 33.15 -13.13
CA GLN A 13 -3.98 33.90 -11.93
C GLN A 13 -2.78 33.22 -11.24
N ALA A 14 -1.61 33.76 -11.53
CA ALA A 14 -0.39 33.63 -10.76
C ALA A 14 0.02 35.04 -10.30
N GLN A 15 0.52 35.13 -9.05
CA GLN A 15 1.23 36.24 -8.35
C GLN A 15 0.57 36.52 -6.99
N ARG A 16 1.23 36.88 -5.89
CA ARG A 16 2.63 37.00 -5.42
C ARG A 16 2.53 37.43 -3.93
N ALA A 17 3.39 36.93 -3.04
CA ALA A 17 3.78 37.55 -1.76
C ALA A 17 4.92 36.72 -1.15
N THR A 18 6.20 37.06 -1.34
CA THR A 18 7.09 37.99 -0.59
C THR A 18 7.79 37.37 0.62
N ALA A 19 9.06 37.76 0.76
CA ALA A 19 10.14 37.12 1.50
C ALA A 19 10.22 37.52 2.99
N SER A 20 10.95 36.67 3.74
CA SER A 20 11.93 36.97 4.80
C SER A 20 11.51 37.78 6.04
N ALA A 21 11.66 37.17 7.22
CA ALA A 21 12.12 37.87 8.42
C ALA A 21 12.84 36.89 9.36
N VAL A 22 14.02 37.32 9.79
CA VAL A 22 14.97 36.67 10.70
C VAL A 22 14.77 37.28 12.10
N SER A 23 15.18 36.55 13.14
CA SER A 23 15.61 37.04 14.46
C SER A 23 14.56 37.05 15.60
N SER A 24 14.78 36.21 16.61
CA SER A 24 15.34 36.68 17.89
C SER A 24 15.66 35.52 18.83
N CYS A 25 16.71 35.73 19.62
CA CYS A 25 17.34 34.79 20.53
C CYS A 25 16.88 35.00 21.99
N ALA A 26 16.92 33.91 22.76
CA ALA A 26 17.17 33.77 24.22
C ALA A 26 16.12 34.31 25.20
N GLY A 27 15.75 33.64 26.32
CA GLY A 27 16.18 32.41 27.02
C GLY A 27 15.26 32.24 28.27
N PRO A 28 15.70 31.67 29.42
CA PRO A 28 16.39 30.41 29.67
C PRO A 28 15.67 29.49 30.70
N ALA A 29 16.10 28.23 30.73
CA ALA A 29 16.24 27.30 31.86
C ALA A 29 15.10 27.10 32.89
N SER A 30 14.70 25.83 33.05
CA SER A 30 14.80 25.11 34.34
C SER A 30 14.78 23.59 34.12
N ASP A 31 15.90 22.97 34.49
CA ASP A 31 16.15 21.55 34.64
C ASP A 31 15.07 20.83 35.47
N THR A 32 14.77 19.56 35.15
CA THR A 32 15.27 18.41 35.93
C THR A 32 14.82 17.07 35.34
N ALA A 33 15.81 16.31 34.87
CA ALA A 33 16.02 14.86 35.06
C ALA A 33 14.84 13.87 34.99
N THR A 34 14.91 12.93 34.04
CA THR A 34 15.13 11.48 34.34
C THR A 34 15.43 10.71 33.04
N PRO A 35 16.11 9.55 33.12
CA PRO A 35 17.18 9.18 32.21
C PRO A 35 16.71 8.54 30.91
N ASP A 36 17.58 8.68 29.93
CA ASP A 36 17.69 7.93 28.68
C ASP A 36 17.21 6.47 28.81
N THR A 37 15.94 6.24 28.49
CA THR A 37 15.55 4.96 27.91
C THR A 37 15.83 5.09 26.41
N VAL A 38 17.08 4.86 26.03
CA VAL A 38 17.42 4.54 24.64
C VAL A 38 16.71 3.21 24.36
N MET A 39 15.47 3.30 23.89
CA MET A 39 14.87 2.17 23.20
C MET A 39 15.83 1.82 22.06
N PRO A 40 16.19 0.54 21.86
CA PRO A 40 17.05 0.21 20.74
C PRO A 40 16.33 0.68 19.49
N ASP A 41 16.96 1.60 18.77
CA ASP A 41 16.60 2.07 17.45
C ASP A 41 16.59 0.86 16.50
N THR A 42 15.59 0.00 16.63
CA THR A 42 15.39 -1.14 15.75
C THR A 42 15.06 -0.51 14.41
N PRO A 43 15.95 -0.57 13.41
CA PRO A 43 15.68 0.08 12.15
C PRO A 43 14.40 -0.52 11.59
N ALA A 44 13.39 0.31 11.37
CA ALA A 44 12.15 -0.13 10.78
C ALA A 44 12.47 -0.94 9.51
N PRO A 45 11.84 -2.12 9.33
CA PRO A 45 12.24 -3.03 8.27
C PRO A 45 12.19 -2.31 6.92
N ALA A 46 13.33 -2.28 6.23
CA ALA A 46 13.46 -1.55 4.98
C ALA A 46 12.49 -2.12 3.94
N LEU A 47 11.54 -1.30 3.50
CA LEU A 47 10.62 -1.65 2.42
C LEU A 47 11.35 -1.60 1.07
N LYS A 48 11.45 -2.74 0.39
CA LYS A 48 12.04 -2.86 -0.96
C LYS A 48 10.97 -3.17 -1.99
N ILE A 49 11.16 -2.70 -3.23
CA ILE A 49 10.25 -3.01 -4.34
C ILE A 49 10.68 -4.30 -5.04
N LEU A 50 9.74 -5.21 -5.27
CA LEU A 50 9.97 -6.41 -6.08
C LEU A 50 10.16 -6.02 -7.55
N ALA A 51 11.30 -6.39 -8.13
CA ALA A 51 11.65 -6.07 -9.52
C ALA A 51 11.69 -7.31 -10.43
N LYS A 52 12.10 -8.48 -9.91
CA LYS A 52 12.35 -9.67 -10.73
C LYS A 52 11.05 -10.44 -10.99
N ARG A 53 10.79 -10.79 -12.26
CA ARG A 53 9.61 -11.58 -12.65
C ARG A 53 9.52 -12.92 -11.92
N SER A 54 10.64 -13.59 -11.68
CA SER A 54 10.69 -14.86 -10.94
C SER A 54 10.12 -14.73 -9.53
N GLN A 55 10.38 -13.61 -8.84
CA GLN A 55 9.85 -13.32 -7.50
C GLN A 55 8.32 -13.16 -7.52
N PHE A 56 7.78 -12.45 -8.54
CA PHE A 56 6.32 -12.35 -8.72
C PHE A 56 5.67 -13.70 -8.97
N LEU A 57 6.28 -14.57 -9.79
CA LEU A 57 5.76 -15.91 -10.05
C LEU A 57 5.82 -16.81 -8.81
N ALA A 58 6.88 -16.69 -8.00
CA ALA A 58 7.01 -17.40 -6.75
C ALA A 58 5.92 -16.96 -5.75
N ALA A 59 5.70 -15.65 -5.59
CA ALA A 59 4.64 -15.11 -4.75
C ALA A 59 3.24 -15.54 -5.24
N ALA A 60 3.03 -15.64 -6.55
CA ALA A 60 1.75 -16.09 -7.11
C ALA A 60 1.38 -17.54 -6.79
N ARG A 61 2.38 -18.39 -6.51
CA ARG A 61 2.19 -19.79 -6.09
C ARG A 61 1.99 -19.93 -4.58
N ALA A 62 2.25 -18.87 -3.81
CA ALA A 62 2.23 -18.89 -2.35
C ALA A 62 0.83 -18.57 -1.77
N ARG A 63 0.79 -18.12 -0.50
CA ARG A 63 -0.46 -17.81 0.19
C ARG A 63 -1.13 -16.62 -0.51
N ARG A 64 -2.46 -16.68 -0.62
CA ARG A 64 -3.27 -15.62 -1.23
C ARG A 64 -4.50 -15.33 -0.41
N GLN A 65 -4.83 -14.06 -0.30
CA GLN A 65 -5.99 -13.60 0.42
C GLN A 65 -6.70 -12.50 -0.36
N GLY A 66 -7.98 -12.75 -0.66
CA GLY A 66 -8.86 -11.73 -1.22
C GLY A 66 -9.29 -10.74 -0.13
N ALA A 67 -9.14 -9.46 -0.42
CA ALA A 67 -9.76 -8.35 0.29
C ALA A 67 -10.86 -7.70 -0.59
N GLY A 68 -11.58 -6.72 -0.03
CA GLY A 68 -12.62 -6.01 -0.80
C GLY A 68 -12.02 -5.24 -1.99
N SER A 69 -10.97 -4.47 -1.73
CA SER A 69 -10.29 -3.63 -2.72
C SER A 69 -9.22 -4.30 -3.56
N MET A 70 -8.62 -5.41 -3.11
CA MET A 70 -7.46 -6.01 -3.77
C MET A 70 -7.33 -7.50 -3.46
N MET A 71 -6.43 -8.18 -4.15
CA MET A 71 -5.93 -9.49 -3.74
C MET A 71 -4.49 -9.34 -3.27
N VAL A 72 -4.17 -9.92 -2.12
CA VAL A 72 -2.83 -9.92 -1.54
C VAL A 72 -2.26 -11.32 -1.66
N GLN A 73 -1.08 -11.43 -2.27
CA GLN A 73 -0.28 -12.64 -2.25
C GLN A 73 0.89 -12.42 -1.31
N ALA A 74 1.25 -13.44 -0.56
CA ALA A 74 2.32 -13.36 0.42
C ALA A 74 3.11 -14.66 0.43
N ARG A 75 4.43 -14.52 0.39
CA ARG A 75 5.38 -15.62 0.39
C ARG A 75 6.42 -15.37 1.47
N CYS A 76 6.64 -16.36 2.34
CA CYS A 76 7.82 -16.40 3.19
C CYS A 76 9.01 -16.83 2.32
N ARG A 77 10.10 -16.06 2.35
CA ARG A 77 11.35 -16.43 1.65
C ARG A 77 12.08 -17.52 2.42
N ALA A 78 12.82 -18.36 1.69
CA ALA A 78 13.75 -19.30 2.31
C ALA A 78 14.97 -18.55 2.87
N GLU A 79 15.59 -19.09 3.90
CA GLU A 79 16.77 -18.50 4.57
C GLU A 79 17.98 -18.43 3.62
N ASP A 80 18.05 -19.37 2.68
CA ASP A 80 19.08 -19.53 1.66
C ASP A 80 18.97 -18.54 0.48
N GLU A 81 17.98 -17.64 0.48
CA GLU A 81 17.93 -16.55 -0.52
C GLU A 81 18.89 -15.39 -0.15
N PRO A 82 19.86 -15.04 -1.03
CA PRO A 82 20.97 -14.13 -0.72
C PRO A 82 20.56 -12.66 -0.51
N GLU A 83 19.30 -12.31 -0.73
CA GLU A 83 18.85 -10.92 -0.76
C GLU A 83 18.16 -10.55 0.56
N ALA A 84 18.89 -9.96 1.51
CA ALA A 84 18.39 -9.26 2.71
C ALA A 84 17.22 -9.97 3.42
N PRO A 85 17.49 -10.96 4.31
CA PRO A 85 16.46 -11.68 5.05
C PRO A 85 15.57 -10.73 5.87
N GLU A 86 16.11 -9.59 6.30
CA GLU A 86 15.43 -8.63 7.18
C GLU A 86 14.54 -7.60 6.44
N ALA A 87 14.62 -7.52 5.11
CA ALA A 87 13.81 -6.56 4.35
C ALA A 87 12.39 -7.10 4.08
N ILE A 88 11.40 -6.21 4.03
CA ILE A 88 10.08 -6.53 3.51
C ILE A 88 10.07 -6.16 2.02
N ARG A 89 9.61 -7.06 1.15
CA ARG A 89 9.49 -6.74 -0.28
C ARG A 89 8.05 -6.60 -0.72
N VAL A 90 7.77 -5.61 -1.57
CA VAL A 90 6.43 -5.36 -2.10
C VAL A 90 6.42 -5.21 -3.62
N GLY A 91 5.51 -5.91 -4.26
CA GLY A 91 5.20 -5.83 -5.68
C GLY A 91 3.77 -5.33 -5.92
N PHE A 92 3.55 -4.62 -7.02
CA PHE A 92 2.24 -4.10 -7.38
C PHE A 92 1.84 -4.56 -8.78
N THR A 93 0.67 -5.17 -8.91
CA THR A 93 0.13 -5.62 -10.20
C THR A 93 -1.26 -5.03 -10.43
N CYS A 94 -1.44 -4.35 -11.56
CA CYS A 94 -2.75 -3.90 -12.04
C CYS A 94 -3.01 -4.47 -13.43
N SER A 95 -3.91 -5.45 -13.52
CA SER A 95 -4.31 -6.06 -14.78
C SER A 95 -5.00 -5.05 -15.71
N LYS A 96 -5.08 -5.37 -17.01
CA LYS A 96 -5.87 -4.59 -17.99
C LYS A 96 -7.34 -4.47 -17.58
N LYS A 97 -7.86 -5.46 -16.82
CA LYS A 97 -9.24 -5.47 -16.33
C LYS A 97 -9.52 -4.36 -15.32
N VAL A 98 -8.51 -3.78 -14.67
CA VAL A 98 -8.70 -2.72 -13.65
C VAL A 98 -9.35 -1.47 -14.23
N GLY A 99 -9.14 -1.18 -15.52
CA GLY A 99 -9.72 -0.04 -16.22
C GLY A 99 -8.75 0.59 -17.20
N ASN A 100 -9.04 1.83 -17.59
CA ASN A 100 -8.16 2.62 -18.47
C ASN A 100 -6.80 2.92 -17.80
N ALA A 101 -5.88 3.50 -18.57
CA ALA A 101 -4.53 3.83 -18.08
C ALA A 101 -4.55 4.69 -16.81
N VAL A 102 -5.47 5.65 -16.73
CA VAL A 102 -5.61 6.57 -15.59
C VAL A 102 -6.09 5.82 -14.35
N ALA A 103 -7.11 4.97 -14.46
CA ALA A 103 -7.62 4.15 -13.36
C ALA A 103 -6.55 3.18 -12.85
N ARG A 104 -5.79 2.55 -13.75
CA ARG A 104 -4.67 1.66 -13.38
C ARG A 104 -3.55 2.40 -12.67
N ASN A 105 -3.19 3.60 -13.13
CA ASN A 105 -2.16 4.43 -12.50
C ASN A 105 -2.62 4.95 -11.14
N ARG A 106 -3.89 5.36 -11.02
CA ARG A 106 -4.51 5.73 -9.74
C ARG A 106 -4.48 4.57 -8.76
N ALA A 107 -4.88 3.37 -9.18
CA ALA A 107 -4.82 2.16 -8.35
C ALA A 107 -3.38 1.86 -7.88
N LYS A 108 -2.39 1.90 -8.79
CA LYS A 108 -0.97 1.69 -8.43
C LYS A 108 -0.44 2.73 -7.43
N ARG A 109 -0.80 4.01 -7.59
CA ARG A 109 -0.42 5.08 -6.66
C ARG A 109 -1.03 4.84 -5.28
N ARG A 110 -2.34 4.59 -5.23
CA ARG A 110 -3.05 4.32 -3.97
C ARG A 110 -2.52 3.09 -3.24
N MET A 111 -2.25 1.99 -3.96
CA MET A 111 -1.66 0.79 -3.34
C MET A 111 -0.25 1.06 -2.81
N ARG A 112 0.57 1.86 -3.50
CA ARG A 112 1.90 2.25 -3.00
C ARG A 112 1.82 3.01 -1.68
N GLU A 113 0.93 3.99 -1.58
CA GLU A 113 0.74 4.73 -0.33
C GLU A 113 0.16 3.85 0.79
N ALA A 114 -0.81 2.98 0.48
CA ALA A 114 -1.35 2.04 1.46
C ALA A 114 -0.28 1.06 1.97
N ALA A 115 0.58 0.56 1.07
CA ALA A 115 1.68 -0.32 1.43
C ALA A 115 2.71 0.38 2.34
N ARG A 116 3.08 1.63 2.02
CA ARG A 116 3.98 2.45 2.85
C ARG A 116 3.44 2.68 4.25
N ALA A 117 2.14 2.89 4.39
CA ALA A 117 1.51 3.12 5.68
C ALA A 117 1.33 1.84 6.51
N VAL A 118 1.09 0.69 5.86
CA VAL A 118 0.67 -0.55 6.56
C VAL A 118 1.80 -1.56 6.72
N LEU A 119 2.65 -1.76 5.71
CA LEU A 119 3.68 -2.81 5.73
C LEU A 119 4.75 -2.63 6.81
N PRO A 120 5.22 -1.42 7.17
CA PRO A 120 6.16 -1.27 8.27
C PRO A 120 5.58 -1.68 9.63
N LEU A 121 4.25 -1.62 9.77
CA LEU A 121 3.55 -1.91 11.02
C LEU A 121 3.06 -3.36 11.12
N GLN A 122 2.65 -3.95 9.99
CA GLN A 122 1.94 -5.23 9.94
C GLN A 122 2.62 -6.28 9.05
N GLY A 123 3.67 -5.89 8.31
CA GLY A 123 4.45 -6.79 7.48
C GLY A 123 5.51 -7.51 8.29
N HIS A 124 5.86 -8.73 7.88
CA HIS A 124 6.95 -9.49 8.48
C HIS A 124 8.22 -9.38 7.64
N PRO A 125 9.39 -9.09 8.25
CA PRO A 125 10.70 -9.28 7.62
C PRO A 125 10.80 -10.68 7.01
N GLY A 126 11.45 -10.82 5.85
CA GLY A 126 11.52 -12.11 5.18
C GLY A 126 10.39 -12.37 4.18
N TRP A 127 9.36 -11.54 4.14
CA TRP A 127 8.18 -11.78 3.28
C TRP A 127 8.18 -10.95 1.98
N ASP A 128 7.74 -11.61 0.92
CA ASP A 128 7.40 -11.00 -0.37
C ASP A 128 5.88 -10.81 -0.47
N TYR A 129 5.41 -9.57 -0.52
CA TYR A 129 4.00 -9.22 -0.69
C TYR A 129 3.72 -8.75 -2.12
N VAL A 130 2.70 -9.29 -2.78
CA VAL A 130 2.24 -8.81 -4.08
C VAL A 130 0.79 -8.35 -3.97
N LEU A 131 0.57 -7.06 -4.21
CA LEU A 131 -0.73 -6.41 -4.19
C LEU A 131 -1.31 -6.34 -5.60
N ILE A 132 -2.45 -6.99 -5.79
CA ILE A 132 -3.13 -7.11 -7.08
C ILE A 132 -4.42 -6.31 -7.05
N GLY A 133 -4.48 -5.26 -7.88
CA GLY A 133 -5.66 -4.42 -8.01
C GLY A 133 -6.85 -5.16 -8.61
N ARG A 134 -8.04 -4.95 -8.03
CA ARG A 134 -9.33 -5.38 -8.55
C ARG A 134 -9.96 -4.28 -9.41
N LYS A 135 -10.77 -4.71 -10.38
CA LYS A 135 -11.54 -3.82 -11.26
C LYS A 135 -12.52 -2.98 -10.45
N ASP A 136 -12.54 -1.68 -10.74
CA ASP A 136 -13.41 -0.63 -10.18
C ASP A 136 -13.29 -0.40 -8.66
N GLU A 137 -12.95 -1.42 -7.87
CA GLU A 137 -12.79 -1.37 -6.42
C GLU A 137 -11.54 -0.62 -5.96
N THR A 138 -10.35 -1.00 -6.45
CA THR A 138 -9.09 -0.42 -5.92
C THR A 138 -8.98 1.08 -6.15
N ALA A 139 -9.56 1.55 -7.27
CA ALA A 139 -9.40 2.92 -7.73
C ALA A 139 -10.50 3.86 -7.20
N ALA A 140 -11.68 3.35 -6.87
CA ALA A 140 -12.82 4.15 -6.41
C ALA A 140 -13.02 4.10 -4.88
N ARG A 141 -12.65 2.99 -4.22
CA ARG A 141 -12.88 2.81 -2.78
C ARG A 141 -12.12 3.84 -1.95
N PRO A 142 -12.72 4.41 -0.88
CA PRO A 142 -12.05 5.33 0.05
C PRO A 142 -10.70 4.81 0.56
N PHE A 143 -9.72 5.70 0.75
CA PHE A 143 -8.35 5.32 1.08
C PHE A 143 -8.24 4.63 2.44
N GLU A 144 -9.01 5.08 3.43
CA GLU A 144 -9.08 4.43 4.74
C GLU A 144 -9.58 2.99 4.66
N LEU A 145 -10.60 2.73 3.84
CA LEU A 145 -11.09 1.37 3.61
C LEU A 145 -10.08 0.53 2.83
N LEU A 146 -9.29 1.12 1.94
CA LEU A 146 -8.20 0.45 1.23
C LEU A 146 -7.10 -0.02 2.21
N LYS A 147 -6.70 0.83 3.16
CA LYS A 147 -5.76 0.46 4.24
C LYS A 147 -6.32 -0.64 5.12
N ARG A 148 -7.58 -0.50 5.57
CA ARG A 148 -8.24 -1.47 6.44
C ARG A 148 -8.39 -2.85 5.77
N ASP A 149 -8.68 -2.85 4.48
CA ASP A 149 -8.71 -4.08 3.67
C ASP A 149 -7.33 -4.74 3.59
N LEU A 150 -6.26 -3.96 3.45
CA LEU A 150 -4.89 -4.47 3.43
C LEU A 150 -4.50 -5.07 4.80
N VAL A 151 -4.76 -4.36 5.90
CA VAL A 151 -4.53 -4.86 7.26
C VAL A 151 -5.23 -6.20 7.48
N ARG A 152 -6.53 -6.26 7.21
CA ARG A 152 -7.32 -7.49 7.33
C ARG A 152 -6.80 -8.63 6.45
N ALA A 153 -6.25 -8.31 5.27
CA ALA A 153 -5.66 -9.31 4.41
C ALA A 153 -4.37 -9.87 5.01
N LEU A 154 -3.50 -9.01 5.56
CA LEU A 154 -2.25 -9.39 6.22
C LEU A 154 -2.52 -10.22 7.48
N GLU A 155 -3.42 -9.78 8.35
CA GLU A 155 -3.84 -10.54 9.55
C GLU A 155 -4.25 -11.96 9.19
N ARG A 156 -5.07 -12.14 8.14
CA ARG A 156 -5.51 -13.46 7.68
C ARG A 156 -4.43 -14.26 6.96
N LEU A 157 -3.44 -13.58 6.37
CA LEU A 157 -2.29 -14.22 5.74
C LEU A 157 -1.28 -14.69 6.78
N HIS A 158 -1.18 -14.03 7.93
CA HIS A 158 -0.27 -14.40 9.01
C HIS A 158 -0.94 -15.29 10.06
N ALA A 159 -2.26 -15.22 10.20
CA ALA A 159 -3.00 -16.15 11.04
C ALA A 159 -2.69 -17.59 10.61
N GLU A 160 -2.22 -18.37 11.58
CA GLU A 160 -2.16 -19.83 11.45
C GLU A 160 -3.57 -20.33 11.13
N ARG A 161 -3.61 -21.25 10.18
CA ARG A 161 -4.75 -21.58 9.32
C ARG A 161 -6.06 -21.84 10.08
N ALA A 162 -6.89 -20.80 10.29
CA ALA A 162 -8.30 -21.00 10.53
C ALA A 162 -9.00 -21.31 9.19
N PRO A 163 -9.66 -22.47 9.01
CA PRO A 163 -10.39 -22.78 7.79
C PRO A 163 -11.46 -21.72 7.55
N ARG A 164 -11.44 -21.10 6.36
CA ARG A 164 -12.43 -20.10 5.97
C ARG A 164 -13.82 -20.78 5.97
N PRO A 165 -14.83 -20.28 6.69
CA PRO A 165 -16.16 -20.88 6.67
C PRO A 165 -16.71 -20.86 5.25
N LYS A 166 -17.10 -22.05 4.76
CA LYS A 166 -17.75 -22.20 3.45
C LYS A 166 -19.09 -21.46 3.53
N PRO A 167 -19.37 -20.50 2.64
CA PRO A 167 -20.67 -19.84 2.65
C PRO A 167 -21.75 -20.90 2.46
N PRO A 168 -22.90 -20.79 3.17
CA PRO A 168 -23.98 -21.75 3.02
C PRO A 168 -24.35 -21.79 1.54
N ARG A 169 -24.33 -22.99 0.95
CA ARG A 169 -24.91 -23.19 -0.37
C ARG A 169 -26.39 -22.84 -0.22
N LYS A 170 -26.89 -21.93 -1.06
CA LYS A 170 -28.32 -21.66 -1.12
C LYS A 170 -28.95 -22.89 -1.73
N ASP A 171 -29.39 -23.83 -0.92
CA ASP A 171 -30.17 -24.96 -1.38
C ASP A 171 -31.45 -24.39 -1.99
N GLY A 172 -31.64 -24.68 -3.28
CA GLY A 172 -32.65 -24.05 -4.09
C GLY A 172 -34.03 -24.30 -3.51
N ALA A 173 -34.71 -23.22 -3.11
CA ALA A 173 -36.14 -23.20 -2.97
C ALA A 173 -36.77 -23.53 -4.33
N ARG A 174 -37.15 -24.79 -4.50
CA ARG A 174 -38.12 -25.26 -5.50
C ARG A 174 -39.15 -26.07 -4.73
N GLY A 175 -40.30 -25.47 -4.53
CA GLY A 175 -41.53 -26.01 -3.95
C GLY A 175 -42.64 -25.05 -4.31
#